data_AF-A0A822F2A9-F1
#
_entry.id   AF-A0A822F2A9-F1
#
_cell.length_a   1.000
_cell.length_b   1.000
_cell.length_c   1.000
_cell.angle_alpha   90.00
_cell.angle_beta   90.00
_cell.angle_gamma   90.00
#
_symmetry.space_group_name_H-M   'P 1'
#
loop_
_entity.id
_entity.type
_entity.pdbx_description
1 polymer ?
#
loop_
_entity_poly.entity_id
_entity_poly.type
_entity_poly.pdbx_seq_one_letter_code
_entity_poly.pdbx_strand_id
1 'polypeptide(L)'
;MRIAILYGAAIISRALAGVLSYTMQKMNGVCGLKSWQWMFLIEGSPIIPLSMITYLFLDSVPNAVQWLTNIEKQLLTNLLRDDVGLVDYNPASSTELSWREVHYVFVDWKVYLYAFTTVGNL
;
A
#
# COMPACT_ATOMS: atom_id res chain seq x y z
N MET A 1 -11.32 9.20 -15.19
CA MET A 1 -11.37 7.75 -15.51
C MET A 1 -10.59 6.88 -14.54
N ARG A 2 -9.29 7.12 -14.28
CA ARG A 2 -8.47 6.32 -13.31
C ARG A 2 -9.08 6.17 -11.90
N ILE A 3 -9.54 7.27 -11.30
CA ILE A 3 -10.13 7.28 -9.95
C ILE A 3 -11.42 6.45 -9.90
N ALA A 4 -12.26 6.50 -10.94
CA ALA A 4 -13.50 5.76 -10.99
C ALA A 4 -13.29 4.23 -11.01
N ILE A 5 -12.25 3.75 -11.71
CA ILE A 5 -11.89 2.33 -11.75
C ILE A 5 -11.44 1.86 -10.36
N LEU A 6 -10.63 2.67 -9.67
CA LEU A 6 -10.16 2.37 -8.30
C LEU A 6 -11.33 2.31 -7.31
N TYR A 7 -12.25 3.28 -7.36
CA TYR A 7 -13.45 3.26 -6.52
C TYR A 7 -14.37 2.09 -6.86
N GLY A 8 -14.55 1.77 -8.14
CA GLY A 8 -15.32 0.60 -8.57
C GLY A 8 -14.75 -0.71 -8.04
N ALA A 9 -13.42 -0.90 -8.14
CA ALA A 9 -12.73 -2.05 -7.59
C ALA A 9 -12.90 -2.18 -6.07
N ALA A 10 -12.84 -1.06 -5.34
CA ALA A 10 -13.07 -1.05 -3.90
C ALA A 10 -14.48 -1.51 -3.52
N ILE A 11 -15.50 -1.07 -4.26
CA ILE A 11 -16.89 -1.50 -4.03
C ILE A 11 -17.05 -3.00 -4.29
N ILE A 12 -16.46 -3.50 -5.37
CA ILE A 12 -16.49 -4.94 -5.72
C ILE A 12 -15.82 -5.77 -4.63
N SER A 13 -14.64 -5.36 -4.16
CA SER A 13 -13.95 -6.02 -3.05
C SER A 13 -14.82 -6.09 -1.79
N ARG A 14 -15.50 -5.00 -1.43
CA ARG A 14 -16.42 -4.96 -0.29
C ARG A 14 -17.62 -5.89 -0.48
N ALA A 15 -18.16 -6.00 -1.70
CA ALA A 15 -19.25 -6.93 -1.99
C ALA A 15 -18.79 -8.40 -1.87
N LEU A 16 -17.57 -8.72 -2.31
CA LEU A 16 -16.99 -10.05 -2.21
C LEU A 16 -16.73 -10.47 -0.76
N ALA A 17 -16.41 -9.53 0.14
CA ALA A 17 -16.22 -9.80 1.56
C ALA A 17 -17.46 -10.46 2.21
N GLY A 18 -18.67 -10.13 1.76
CA GLY A 18 -19.91 -10.76 2.22
C GLY A 18 -20.01 -12.25 1.85
N VAL A 19 -19.67 -12.60 0.60
CA VAL A 19 -19.66 -13.99 0.12
C VAL A 19 -18.57 -14.81 0.83
N LEU A 20 -17.43 -14.18 1.08
CA LEU A 20 -16.34 -14.79 1.82
C LEU A 20 -16.75 -15.11 3.28
N SER A 21 -17.46 -14.18 3.94
CA SER A 21 -18.00 -14.38 5.29
C SER A 21 -18.99 -15.55 5.36
N TYR A 22 -19.88 -15.68 4.37
CA TYR A 22 -20.78 -16.84 4.25
C TYR A 22 -20.00 -18.17 4.12
N THR A 23 -18.94 -18.17 3.31
CA THR A 23 -18.08 -19.34 3.12
C THR A 23 -17.38 -19.72 4.44
N MET A 24 -16.95 -18.75 5.24
CA MET A 24 -16.30 -18.99 6.54
C MET A 24 -17.24 -19.57 7.60
N GLN A 25 -18.50 -19.14 7.62
CA GLN A 25 -19.51 -19.78 8.48
C GLN A 25 -19.69 -21.26 8.12
N LYS A 26 -19.67 -21.59 6.82
CA LYS A 26 -19.81 -22.97 6.36
C LYS A 26 -18.58 -23.85 6.68
N MET A 27 -17.40 -23.26 6.85
CA MET A 27 -16.16 -23.95 7.23
C MET A 27 -15.96 -24.07 8.76
N ASN A 28 -16.94 -23.68 9.56
CA ASN A 28 -16.85 -23.81 11.02
C ASN A 28 -16.76 -25.29 11.42
N GLY A 29 -15.67 -25.68 12.08
CA GLY A 29 -15.43 -27.06 12.51
C GLY A 29 -14.70 -27.94 11.48
N VAL A 30 -14.40 -27.43 10.28
CA VAL A 30 -13.54 -28.11 9.32
C VAL A 30 -12.11 -28.13 9.87
N CYS A 31 -11.51 -29.32 9.96
CA CYS A 31 -10.19 -29.55 10.55
C CYS A 31 -10.06 -29.14 12.04
N GLY A 32 -11.19 -29.01 12.76
CA GLY A 32 -11.20 -28.56 14.16
C GLY A 32 -10.92 -27.07 14.35
N LEU A 33 -10.86 -26.30 13.26
CA LEU A 33 -10.56 -24.87 13.26
C LEU A 33 -11.85 -24.04 13.30
N LYS A 34 -11.76 -22.90 13.98
CA LYS A 34 -12.84 -21.90 14.03
C LYS A 34 -12.86 -21.10 12.73
N SER A 35 -14.02 -20.59 12.34
CA SER A 35 -14.20 -19.79 11.11
C SER A 35 -13.22 -18.62 10.97
N TRP A 36 -12.85 -17.97 12.08
CA TRP A 36 -11.89 -16.85 12.06
C TRP A 36 -10.46 -17.27 11.71
N GLN A 37 -10.05 -18.52 11.98
CA GLN A 37 -8.72 -19.04 11.63
C GLN A 37 -8.61 -19.26 10.12
N TRP A 38 -9.70 -19.75 9.51
CA TRP A 38 -9.81 -19.88 8.06
C TRP A 38 -9.73 -18.53 7.33
N MET A 39 -10.16 -17.44 7.96
CA MET A 39 -10.00 -16.08 7.43
C MET A 39 -8.54 -15.71 7.22
N PHE A 40 -7.73 -15.86 8.26
CA PHE A 40 -6.30 -15.56 8.18
C PHE A 40 -5.56 -16.48 7.22
N LEU A 41 -5.94 -17.76 7.14
CA LEU A 41 -5.31 -18.71 6.22
C LEU A 41 -5.62 -18.37 4.76
N ILE A 42 -6.88 -18.10 4.43
CA ILE A 42 -7.29 -17.83 3.04
C ILE A 42 -6.76 -16.48 2.57
N GLU A 43 -6.84 -15.45 3.41
CA GLU A 43 -6.39 -14.10 3.05
C GLU A 43 -4.86 -13.97 3.09
N GLY A 44 -4.21 -14.63 4.05
CA GLY A 44 -2.75 -14.58 4.22
C GLY A 44 -1.98 -15.47 3.25
N SER A 45 -2.54 -16.63 2.86
CA SER A 45 -1.85 -17.58 1.98
C SER A 45 -1.40 -17.04 0.62
N PRO A 46 -2.14 -16.17 -0.11
CA PRO A 46 -1.64 -15.60 -1.36
C PRO A 46 -0.59 -14.50 -1.14
N ILE A 47 -0.59 -13.84 0.02
CA ILE A 47 0.33 -12.71 0.31
C ILE A 47 1.74 -13.22 0.57
N ILE A 48 1.89 -14.39 1.21
CA ILE A 48 3.20 -15.00 1.49
C ILE A 48 4.03 -15.21 0.21
N PRO A 49 3.57 -15.96 -0.81
CA PRO A 49 4.34 -16.13 -2.04
C PRO A 49 4.46 -14.82 -2.81
N LEU A 50 3.44 -13.95 -2.80
CA LEU A 50 3.51 -12.66 -3.46
C LEU A 50 4.63 -11.79 -2.87
N SER A 51 4.76 -11.74 -1.55
CA SER A 51 5.84 -11.00 -0.88
C SER A 51 7.23 -11.54 -1.24
N MET A 52 7.35 -12.87 -1.39
CA MET A 52 8.60 -13.51 -1.81
C MET A 52 8.94 -13.17 -3.26
N ILE A 53 7.95 -13.17 -4.15
CA ILE A 53 8.11 -12.74 -5.55
C ILE A 53 8.48 -11.26 -5.59
N THR A 54 7.75 -10.40 -4.87
CA THR A 54 8.06 -8.97 -4.80
C THR A 54 9.46 -8.72 -4.27
N TYR A 55 9.91 -9.45 -3.25
CA TYR A 55 11.28 -9.31 -2.75
C TYR A 55 12.35 -9.63 -3.81
N LEU A 56 12.06 -10.58 -4.72
CA LEU A 56 12.98 -10.94 -5.80
C LEU A 56 12.89 -10.01 -7.03
N PHE A 57 11.73 -9.39 -7.27
CA PHE A 57 11.49 -8.54 -8.44
C PHE A 57 11.64 -7.04 -8.17
N LEU A 58 11.52 -6.61 -6.91
CA LEU A 58 11.61 -5.22 -6.52
C LEU A 58 13.07 -4.84 -6.28
N ASP A 59 13.77 -4.46 -7.35
CA ASP A 59 15.08 -3.83 -7.25
C ASP A 59 14.96 -2.49 -6.51
N SER A 60 15.63 -2.38 -5.36
CA SER A 60 15.59 -1.21 -4.47
C SER A 60 16.30 0.03 -5.01
N VAL A 61 16.97 -0.07 -6.16
CA VAL A 61 17.76 1.01 -6.73
C VAL A 61 17.27 1.33 -8.14
N PRO A 62 16.91 2.58 -8.47
CA PRO A 62 16.42 2.96 -9.81
C PRO A 62 17.42 2.63 -10.94
N ASN A 63 18.70 2.48 -10.63
CA ASN A 63 19.72 2.04 -11.57
C ASN A 63 19.69 0.52 -11.87
N ALA A 64 19.24 -0.31 -10.92
CA ALA A 64 19.23 -1.77 -11.05
C ALA A 64 18.03 -2.31 -11.84
N VAL A 65 16.94 -1.54 -11.95
CA VAL A 65 15.70 -1.96 -12.62
C VAL A 65 15.96 -2.38 -14.07
N GLN A 66 15.88 -3.68 -14.38
CA GLN A 66 16.15 -4.20 -15.73
C GLN A 66 14.99 -3.96 -16.72
N TRP A 67 13.80 -3.63 -16.22
CA TRP A 67 12.61 -3.38 -17.03
C TRP A 67 12.51 -1.93 -17.57
N LEU A 68 13.29 -1.00 -17.01
CA LEU A 68 13.20 0.42 -17.33
C LEU A 68 14.29 0.83 -18.34
N THR A 69 13.89 1.50 -19.43
CA THR A 69 14.81 1.97 -20.48
C THR A 69 15.77 3.02 -19.90
N ASN A 70 16.99 3.14 -20.42
CA ASN A 70 17.96 4.15 -19.95
C ASN A 70 17.39 5.58 -19.94
N ILE A 71 16.51 5.91 -20.89
CA ILE A 71 15.83 7.21 -20.98
C ILE A 71 14.83 7.39 -19.81
N GLU A 72 14.04 6.36 -19.52
CA GLU A 72 13.05 6.38 -18.43
C GLU A 72 13.72 6.43 -17.06
N LYS A 73 14.89 5.79 -16.88
CA LYS A 73 15.70 5.91 -15.66
C LYS A 73 16.18 7.34 -15.42
N GLN A 74 16.65 8.02 -16.47
CA GLN A 74 17.07 9.42 -16.38
C GLN A 74 15.89 10.34 -16.07
N LEU A 75 14.76 10.14 -16.75
CA LEU A 75 13.54 10.88 -16.49
C LEU A 75 13.03 10.67 -15.06
N LEU A 76 13.02 9.42 -14.57
CA LEU A 76 12.63 9.10 -13.19
C LEU A 76 13.57 9.74 -12.17
N THR A 77 14.88 9.74 -12.42
CA THR A 77 15.85 10.40 -11.53
C THR A 77 15.65 11.91 -11.51
N ASN A 78 15.30 12.52 -12.64
CA ASN A 78 15.02 13.96 -12.72
C ASN A 78 13.69 14.31 -12.04
N LEU A 79 12.64 13.52 -12.26
CA LEU A 79 11.36 13.68 -11.56
C LEU A 79 11.51 13.51 -10.06
N LEU A 80 12.26 12.50 -9.61
CA LEU A 80 12.55 12.30 -8.20
C LEU A 80 13.23 13.54 -7.62
N ARG A 81 14.24 14.12 -8.30
CA ARG A 81 14.88 15.36 -7.84
C ARG A 81 13.91 16.54 -7.75
N ASP A 82 13.00 16.69 -8.70
CA ASP A 82 12.02 17.78 -8.74
C ASP A 82 10.91 17.61 -7.68
N ASP A 83 10.40 16.40 -7.48
CA ASP A 83 9.28 16.10 -6.58
C ASP A 83 9.65 16.19 -5.09
N VAL A 84 10.87 15.80 -4.69
CA VAL A 84 11.28 15.93 -3.27
C VAL A 84 11.78 17.33 -2.92
N GLY A 85 12.13 18.20 -3.88
CA GLY A 85 12.56 19.58 -3.61
C GLY A 85 13.80 19.72 -2.70
N LEU A 86 14.47 18.62 -2.37
CA LEU A 86 15.67 18.58 -1.55
C LEU A 86 16.86 18.37 -2.47
N VAL A 87 17.80 19.32 -2.43
CA VAL A 87 19.11 19.27 -3.12
C VAL A 87 19.91 18.02 -2.72
N ASP A 88 19.53 17.34 -1.63
CA ASP A 88 20.16 16.15 -1.06
C ASP A 88 19.28 14.88 -1.17
N TYR A 89 18.75 14.56 -2.36
CA TYR A 89 18.11 13.26 -2.59
C TYR A 89 19.15 12.13 -2.57
N ASN A 90 19.29 11.46 -1.43
CA ASN A 90 20.05 10.22 -1.29
C ASN A 90 19.07 9.02 -1.31
N PRO A 91 19.11 8.14 -2.33
CA PRO A 91 18.20 6.99 -2.43
C PRO A 91 18.38 5.98 -1.28
N ALA A 92 19.45 6.09 -0.48
CA ALA A 92 19.64 5.28 0.72
C ALA A 92 18.88 5.82 1.96
N SER A 93 18.55 7.12 2.01
CA SER A 93 17.94 7.76 3.19
C SER A 93 16.42 7.83 3.15
N SER A 94 15.76 7.54 2.02
CA SER A 94 14.28 7.51 1.93
C SER A 94 13.63 6.38 2.75
N THR A 95 14.42 5.47 3.30
CA THR A 95 13.95 4.41 4.20
C THR A 95 14.08 4.81 5.68
N GLU A 96 14.80 5.89 5.98
CA GLU A 96 14.95 6.39 7.34
C GLU A 96 13.86 7.43 7.60
N LEU A 97 12.66 6.96 7.96
CA LEU A 97 11.61 7.80 8.53
C LEU A 97 12.20 8.57 9.72
N SER A 98 12.52 9.84 9.52
CA SER A 98 13.04 10.65 10.60
C SER A 98 11.92 10.87 11.59
N TRP A 99 12.13 10.50 12.86
CA TRP A 99 11.15 10.74 13.93
C TRP A 99 10.67 12.20 13.92
N ARG A 100 11.58 13.12 13.56
CA ARG A 100 11.27 14.54 13.44
C ARG A 100 10.15 14.84 12.44
N GLU A 101 10.15 14.19 11.28
CA GLU A 101 9.15 14.37 10.23
C GLU A 101 7.79 13.84 10.66
N VAL A 102 7.77 12.68 11.32
CA VAL A 102 6.55 12.11 11.92
C VAL A 102 5.94 13.12 12.90
N HIS A 103 6.76 13.67 13.80
CA HIS A 103 6.30 14.66 14.77
C HIS A 103 5.76 15.94 14.09
N TYR A 104 6.35 16.39 12.97
CA TYR A 104 5.86 17.56 12.24
C TYR A 104 4.45 17.36 11.68
N VAL A 105 4.15 16.18 11.14
CA VAL A 105 2.80 15.86 10.61
C VAL A 105 1.75 15.89 11.72
N PHE A 106 2.09 15.42 12.92
CA PHE A 106 1.17 15.43 14.07
C PHE A 106 0.88 16.84 14.61
N VAL A 107 1.75 17.81 14.36
CA VAL A 107 1.58 19.19 14.84
C VAL A 107 0.94 20.09 13.76
N ASP A 108 0.83 19.62 12.52
CA ASP A 108 0.25 20.41 11.43
C ASP A 108 -1.27 20.59 11.61
N TRP A 109 -1.67 21.82 11.92
CA TRP A 109 -3.07 22.20 12.08
C TRP A 109 -3.94 21.92 10.84
N LYS A 110 -3.36 21.90 9.64
CA LYS A 110 -4.09 21.58 8.39
C LYS A 110 -4.58 20.14 8.39
N VAL A 111 -3.79 19.21 8.95
CA VAL A 111 -4.17 17.80 9.07
C VAL A 111 -5.45 17.67 9.90
N TYR A 112 -5.54 18.42 11.00
CA TYR A 112 -6.74 18.47 11.82
C TYR A 112 -7.93 19.12 11.11
N LEU A 113 -7.72 20.18 10.31
CA LEU A 113 -8.80 20.76 9.50
C LEU A 113 -9.35 19.77 8.47
N TYR A 114 -8.49 19.08 7.72
CA TYR A 114 -8.93 18.09 6.74
C TYR A 114 -9.66 16.92 7.41
N ALA A 115 -9.16 16.45 8.55
CA ALA A 115 -9.85 15.44 9.35
C ALA A 115 -11.23 15.92 9.80
N PHE A 116 -11.33 17.15 10.32
CA PHE A 116 -12.58 17.73 10.78
C PHE A 116 -13.61 17.91 9.65
N THR A 117 -13.19 18.45 8.50
CA THR A 117 -14.08 18.63 7.35
C THR A 117 -14.63 17.32 6.81
N THR A 118 -13.85 16.22 6.91
CA THR A 118 -14.28 14.89 6.46
C THR A 118 -15.29 14.27 7.44
N VAL A 119 -15.09 14.46 8.74
CA VAL A 119 -16.04 13.98 9.78
C VAL A 119 -17.34 14.77 9.77
N GLY A 120 -17.29 16.07 9.46
CA GLY A 120 -18.49 16.92 9.34
C GLY A 120 -19.31 16.71 8.04
N ASN A 121 -18.81 15.94 7.08
CA ASN A 121 -19.49 15.62 5.81
C ASN A 121 -20.16 14.23 5.82
N LEU A 122 -20.27 13.61 7.01
CA LEU A 122 -20.77 12.26 7.25
C LEU A 122 -22.04 12.34 8.10
#